data_AF-A0A2N3KTJ1-F1
#
_entry.id   AF-A0A2N3KTJ1-F1
#
_cell.length_a   1.000
_cell.length_b   1.000
_cell.length_c   1.000
_cell.angle_alpha   90.00
_cell.angle_beta   90.00
_cell.angle_gamma   90.00
#
_symmetry.space_group_name_H-M   'P 1'
#
loop_
_entity.id
_entity.type
_entity.pdbx_description
1 polymer ?
#
loop_
_entity_poly.entity_id
_entity_poly.type
_entity_poly.pdbx_seq_one_letter_code
_entity_poly.pdbx_strand_id
1 'polypeptide(L)'
;MTISRYQTYTGTIQPGELFTINRAGRSVTCFEASAGLEIVIDDGSSSAFFAGVSVDFDYEFKRIQLLNPNDTPVTFQVATAMGKVNDNRLTASGILRVADPDSGASFSAVRAAAVDVANAVGELSKRANEAMQGSNMFMLYAPKHKIGTSFMYVQGVGSSPVTLIDPAVNTSGVIIRTVVANNGAGNGASIFAGPSAPASWVDATKRQIYSFYSSYTQCYNHCDPIHLPAGDGLYFLGNQGGSASLSVTWDYL
;
A
#
# COMPACT_ATOMS: atom_id res chain seq x y z
N MET A 1 -54.49 18.11 -27.79
CA MET A 1 -53.66 17.67 -28.93
C MET A 1 -52.23 17.57 -28.44
N THR A 2 -51.71 16.36 -28.26
CA THR A 2 -50.36 16.18 -27.71
C THR A 2 -49.35 16.50 -28.80
N ILE A 3 -48.67 17.64 -28.70
CA ILE A 3 -47.58 17.99 -29.60
C ILE A 3 -46.41 17.05 -29.28
N SER A 4 -46.25 15.97 -30.04
CA SER A 4 -45.03 15.18 -29.95
C SER A 4 -43.89 16.05 -30.49
N ARG A 5 -42.80 16.22 -29.73
CA ARG A 5 -41.62 16.97 -30.20
C ARG A 5 -40.80 16.20 -31.24
N TYR A 6 -41.13 14.93 -31.41
CA TYR A 6 -40.41 13.92 -32.18
C TYR A 6 -41.40 12.91 -32.77
N GLN A 7 -41.17 12.45 -34.00
CA GLN A 7 -41.92 11.36 -34.62
C GLN A 7 -41.03 10.54 -35.56
N THR A 8 -41.14 9.22 -35.45
CA THR A 8 -40.46 8.24 -36.30
C THR A 8 -41.32 7.81 -37.47
N TYR A 9 -40.65 7.48 -38.57
CA TYR A 9 -41.24 6.92 -39.78
C TYR A 9 -40.37 5.76 -40.25
N THR A 10 -41.02 4.66 -40.63
CA THR A 10 -40.37 3.47 -41.17
C THR A 10 -41.07 3.05 -42.44
N GLY A 11 -40.33 2.52 -43.41
CA GLY A 11 -40.94 2.01 -44.62
C GLY A 11 -39.94 1.43 -45.60
N THR A 12 -40.44 1.14 -46.79
CA THR A 12 -39.67 0.70 -47.94
C THR A 12 -40.02 1.59 -49.12
N ILE A 13 -39.02 2.08 -49.85
CA ILE A 13 -39.18 2.92 -51.05
C ILE A 13 -38.68 2.13 -52.25
N GLN A 14 -39.52 1.94 -53.28
CA GLN A 14 -39.08 1.25 -54.51
C GLN A 14 -38.11 2.15 -55.32
N PRO A 15 -37.33 1.58 -56.26
CA PRO A 15 -36.48 2.36 -57.16
C PRO A 15 -37.22 3.52 -57.83
N GLY A 16 -36.68 4.75 -57.72
CA GLY A 16 -37.24 5.97 -58.30
C GLY A 16 -38.47 6.53 -57.59
N GLU A 17 -38.97 5.88 -56.53
CA GLU A 17 -40.14 6.37 -55.78
C GLU A 17 -39.79 7.40 -54.72
N LEU A 18 -40.81 8.14 -54.29
CA LEU A 18 -40.75 9.14 -53.24
C LEU A 18 -41.63 8.72 -52.06
N PHE A 19 -41.07 8.80 -50.84
CA PHE A 19 -41.83 8.76 -49.61
C PHE A 19 -41.98 10.17 -49.03
N THR A 20 -43.22 10.63 -48.81
CA THR A 20 -43.48 12.00 -48.35
C THR A 20 -43.91 12.03 -46.89
N ILE A 21 -43.24 12.88 -46.10
CA ILE A 21 -43.59 13.16 -44.71
C ILE A 21 -44.15 14.59 -44.63
N ASN A 22 -45.45 14.69 -44.39
CA ASN A 22 -46.15 15.98 -44.23
C ASN A 22 -46.19 16.37 -42.75
N ARG A 23 -45.06 16.88 -42.26
CA ARG A 23 -44.92 17.29 -40.86
C ARG A 23 -43.93 18.44 -40.74
N ALA A 24 -44.29 19.40 -39.89
CA ALA A 24 -43.40 20.49 -39.54
C ALA A 24 -42.22 20.01 -38.68
N GLY A 25 -41.00 20.45 -39.03
CA GLY A 25 -39.77 20.10 -38.32
C GLY A 25 -38.63 21.07 -38.57
N ARG A 26 -37.56 20.94 -37.80
CA ARG A 26 -36.29 21.66 -37.98
C ARG A 26 -35.09 20.71 -38.08
N SER A 27 -35.28 19.43 -37.84
CA SER A 27 -34.26 18.42 -38.10
C SER A 27 -34.87 17.14 -38.63
N VAL A 28 -34.05 16.39 -39.37
CA VAL A 28 -34.34 15.03 -39.83
C VAL A 28 -33.12 14.16 -39.59
N THR A 29 -33.31 13.00 -38.96
CA THR A 29 -32.26 12.02 -38.72
C THR A 29 -32.60 10.71 -39.39
N CYS A 30 -31.66 10.13 -40.14
CA CYS A 30 -31.75 8.78 -40.66
C CYS A 30 -31.07 7.82 -39.69
N PHE A 31 -31.85 7.02 -38.96
CA PHE A 31 -31.29 6.03 -38.04
C PHE A 31 -30.79 4.81 -38.78
N GLU A 32 -31.59 4.34 -39.75
CA GLU A 32 -31.31 3.16 -40.54
C GLU A 32 -31.74 3.40 -41.98
N ALA A 33 -30.91 2.96 -42.92
CA ALA A 33 -31.25 2.83 -44.32
C ALA A 33 -30.42 1.69 -44.93
N SER A 34 -31.03 0.82 -45.73
CA SER A 34 -30.31 -0.30 -46.35
C SER A 34 -29.37 0.15 -47.48
N ALA A 35 -29.57 1.33 -48.04
CA ALA A 35 -28.69 2.01 -48.99
C ALA A 35 -28.86 3.54 -48.90
N GLY A 36 -28.14 4.31 -49.72
CA GLY A 36 -28.27 5.77 -49.75
C GLY A 36 -29.61 6.25 -50.33
N LEU A 37 -30.20 7.27 -49.73
CA LEU A 37 -31.39 7.98 -50.19
C LEU A 37 -31.01 9.42 -50.56
N GLU A 38 -31.94 10.15 -51.15
CA GLU A 38 -31.89 11.62 -51.19
C GLU A 38 -33.02 12.21 -50.35
N ILE A 39 -32.71 13.23 -49.56
CA ILE A 39 -33.73 14.04 -48.87
C ILE A 39 -34.02 15.28 -49.70
N VAL A 40 -35.30 15.53 -49.97
CA VAL A 40 -35.80 16.73 -50.65
C VAL A 40 -36.61 17.56 -49.65
N ILE A 41 -36.30 18.85 -49.55
CA ILE A 41 -36.94 19.77 -48.60
C ILE A 41 -37.89 20.71 -49.37
N ASP A 42 -38.76 21.42 -48.66
CA ASP A 42 -39.82 22.30 -49.19
C ASP A 42 -39.48 23.13 -50.44
N ASP A 43 -38.25 23.64 -50.54
CA ASP A 43 -37.77 24.49 -51.64
C ASP A 43 -37.32 23.70 -52.89
N GLY A 44 -37.41 22.37 -52.84
CA GLY A 44 -36.97 21.45 -53.88
C GLY A 44 -35.48 21.17 -53.86
N SER A 45 -34.72 21.75 -52.92
CA SER A 45 -33.31 21.36 -52.72
C SER A 45 -33.23 19.90 -52.28
N SER A 46 -32.23 19.20 -52.80
CA SER A 46 -31.97 17.80 -52.44
C SER A 46 -30.55 17.61 -51.91
N SER A 47 -30.36 16.59 -51.09
CA SER A 47 -29.05 16.22 -50.54
C SER A 47 -28.98 14.72 -50.30
N ALA A 48 -27.75 14.17 -50.36
CA ALA A 48 -27.51 12.78 -50.02
C ALA A 48 -27.89 12.52 -48.55
N PHE A 49 -28.59 11.42 -48.31
CA PHE A 49 -29.14 11.08 -47.00
C PHE A 49 -29.01 9.57 -46.75
N PHE A 50 -28.29 9.18 -45.72
CA PHE A 50 -27.98 7.77 -45.44
C PHE A 50 -27.91 7.53 -43.92
N ALA A 51 -27.85 6.26 -43.52
CA ALA A 51 -27.84 5.86 -42.12
C ALA A 51 -26.77 6.61 -41.31
N GLY A 52 -27.16 7.16 -40.16
CA GLY A 52 -26.31 7.95 -39.28
C GLY A 52 -26.25 9.44 -39.60
N VAL A 53 -26.83 9.90 -40.71
CA VAL A 53 -26.87 11.33 -41.06
C VAL A 53 -28.04 12.04 -40.36
N SER A 54 -27.74 13.19 -39.78
CA SER A 54 -28.73 14.18 -39.35
C SER A 54 -28.57 15.45 -40.18
N VAL A 55 -29.69 16.00 -40.62
CA VAL A 55 -29.75 17.32 -41.26
C VAL A 55 -30.53 18.25 -40.35
N ASP A 56 -29.92 19.38 -39.99
CA ASP A 56 -30.51 20.44 -39.19
C ASP A 56 -30.79 21.65 -40.10
N PHE A 57 -31.92 22.32 -39.86
CA PHE A 57 -32.37 23.48 -40.63
C PHE A 57 -32.52 24.71 -39.74
N ASP A 58 -32.02 25.85 -40.25
CA ASP A 58 -32.17 27.15 -39.59
C ASP A 58 -33.62 27.64 -39.59
N TYR A 59 -34.44 27.11 -40.49
CA TYR A 59 -35.87 27.38 -40.63
C TYR A 59 -36.71 26.11 -40.42
N GLU A 60 -38.01 26.29 -40.19
CA GLU A 60 -38.97 25.20 -40.09
C GLU A 60 -39.38 24.72 -41.49
N PHE A 61 -39.14 23.45 -41.79
CA PHE A 61 -39.75 22.79 -42.95
C PHE A 61 -41.18 22.36 -42.63
N LYS A 62 -42.04 22.25 -43.64
CA LYS A 62 -43.41 21.74 -43.55
C LYS A 62 -43.56 20.35 -44.12
N ARG A 63 -42.68 20.00 -45.06
CA ARG A 63 -42.65 18.72 -45.75
C ARG A 63 -41.22 18.33 -46.07
N ILE A 64 -40.95 17.04 -45.98
CA ILE A 64 -39.76 16.42 -46.57
C ILE A 64 -40.18 15.24 -47.44
N GLN A 65 -39.35 14.92 -48.41
CA GLN A 65 -39.50 13.74 -49.25
C GLN A 65 -38.19 12.95 -49.23
N LEU A 66 -38.31 11.62 -49.22
CA LEU A 66 -37.19 10.70 -49.36
C LEU A 66 -37.29 10.07 -50.75
N LEU A 67 -36.28 10.26 -51.58
CA LEU A 67 -36.15 9.63 -52.90
C LEU A 67 -35.22 8.44 -52.79
N ASN A 68 -35.58 7.33 -53.45
CA ASN A 68 -34.68 6.21 -53.66
C ASN A 68 -34.03 6.30 -55.06
N PRO A 69 -32.76 6.75 -55.17
CA PRO A 69 -32.07 6.82 -56.46
C PRO A 69 -31.48 5.47 -56.92
N ASN A 70 -31.57 4.41 -56.10
CA ASN A 70 -30.98 3.11 -56.39
C ASN A 70 -31.90 2.26 -57.29
N ASP A 71 -31.34 1.19 -57.84
CA ASP A 71 -32.03 0.18 -58.64
C ASP A 71 -32.69 -0.93 -57.80
N THR A 72 -32.54 -0.88 -56.48
CA THR A 72 -33.12 -1.84 -55.53
C THR A 72 -33.99 -1.13 -54.47
N PRO A 73 -34.99 -1.83 -53.88
CA PRO A 73 -35.81 -1.24 -52.81
C PRO A 73 -34.97 -0.91 -51.57
N VAL A 74 -35.22 0.26 -50.97
CA VAL A 74 -34.52 0.72 -49.77
C VAL A 74 -35.46 0.72 -48.59
N THR A 75 -35.10 -0.01 -47.52
CA THR A 75 -35.78 0.11 -46.22
C THR A 75 -35.18 1.28 -45.44
N PHE A 76 -36.00 1.96 -44.64
CA PHE A 76 -35.53 3.11 -43.85
C PHE A 76 -36.22 3.21 -42.49
N GLN A 77 -35.53 3.86 -41.56
CA GLN A 77 -36.09 4.41 -40.34
C GLN A 77 -35.54 5.83 -40.15
N VAL A 78 -36.43 6.82 -40.18
CA VAL A 78 -36.08 8.24 -40.00
C VAL A 78 -36.89 8.84 -38.86
N ALA A 79 -36.45 9.99 -38.34
CA ALA A 79 -37.29 10.83 -37.50
C ALA A 79 -37.19 12.30 -37.86
N THR A 80 -38.30 12.99 -37.60
CA THR A 80 -38.41 14.45 -37.67
C THR A 80 -38.58 15.01 -36.26
N ALA A 81 -37.98 16.18 -35.97
CA ALA A 81 -38.17 16.87 -34.70
C ALA A 81 -38.28 18.39 -34.83
N MET A 82 -38.88 19.04 -33.83
CA MET A 82 -38.95 20.50 -33.71
C MET A 82 -37.77 21.08 -32.89
N GLY A 83 -36.59 20.50 -33.11
CA GLY A 83 -35.36 20.73 -32.36
C GLY A 83 -34.29 19.75 -32.84
N LYS A 84 -33.17 19.64 -32.13
CA LYS A 84 -32.08 18.76 -32.55
C LYS A 84 -32.29 17.32 -32.07
N VAL A 85 -32.08 16.35 -32.95
CA VAL A 85 -31.97 14.92 -32.61
C VAL A 85 -30.50 14.52 -32.72
N ASN A 86 -29.85 14.32 -31.57
CA ASN A 86 -28.50 13.78 -31.52
C ASN A 86 -28.58 12.26 -31.39
N ASP A 87 -28.20 11.52 -32.44
CA ASP A 87 -27.93 10.09 -32.32
C ASP A 87 -26.49 9.90 -31.85
N ASN A 88 -26.31 9.49 -30.61
CA ASN A 88 -24.99 9.23 -30.01
C ASN A 88 -24.60 7.75 -30.11
N ARG A 89 -25.28 6.94 -30.94
CA ARG A 89 -24.91 5.55 -31.13
C ARG A 89 -23.64 5.46 -31.97
N LEU A 90 -22.58 4.93 -31.38
CA LEU A 90 -21.37 4.51 -32.10
C LEU A 90 -21.55 3.07 -32.58
N THR A 91 -21.70 2.89 -33.90
CA THR A 91 -21.67 1.57 -34.52
C THR A 91 -20.34 1.42 -35.27
N ALA A 92 -19.52 0.47 -34.84
CA ALA A 92 -18.25 0.14 -35.50
C ALA A 92 -18.16 -1.37 -35.73
N SER A 93 -17.65 -1.79 -36.89
CA SER A 93 -17.29 -3.18 -37.17
C SER A 93 -15.76 -3.33 -37.12
N GLY A 94 -15.28 -4.43 -36.53
CA GLY A 94 -13.85 -4.68 -36.34
C GLY A 94 -13.27 -4.17 -35.00
N ILE A 95 -11.97 -3.92 -34.96
CA ILE A 95 -11.26 -3.51 -33.74
C ILE A 95 -11.33 -1.99 -33.59
N LEU A 96 -12.01 -1.50 -32.55
CA LEU A 96 -11.97 -0.11 -32.15
C LEU A 96 -10.70 0.17 -31.32
N ARG A 97 -9.82 1.03 -31.83
CA ARG A 97 -8.66 1.53 -31.06
C ARG A 97 -9.03 2.87 -30.43
N VAL A 98 -9.09 2.91 -29.10
CA VAL A 98 -9.35 4.14 -28.34
C VAL A 98 -8.07 4.54 -27.62
N ALA A 99 -7.60 5.76 -27.88
CA ALA A 99 -6.44 6.35 -27.24
C ALA A 99 -6.81 7.69 -26.61
N ASP A 100 -6.10 8.06 -25.56
CA ASP A 100 -6.10 9.40 -24.99
C ASP A 100 -5.60 10.41 -26.04
N PRO A 101 -6.35 11.49 -26.35
CA PRO A 101 -5.95 12.46 -27.36
C PRO A 101 -4.71 13.28 -26.99
N ASP A 102 -4.41 13.46 -25.70
CA ASP A 102 -3.28 14.26 -25.23
C ASP A 102 -1.99 13.44 -25.16
N SER A 103 -2.11 12.17 -24.74
CA SER A 103 -0.95 11.30 -24.51
C SER A 103 -0.73 10.23 -25.59
N GLY A 104 -1.74 9.97 -26.44
CA GLY A 104 -1.72 8.87 -27.41
C GLY A 104 -1.78 7.47 -26.78
N ALA A 105 -1.93 7.38 -25.45
CA ALA A 105 -1.94 6.12 -24.74
C ALA A 105 -3.26 5.36 -24.96
N SER A 106 -3.16 4.08 -25.34
CA SER A 106 -4.31 3.17 -25.36
C SER A 106 -4.86 2.98 -23.94
N PHE A 107 -6.19 2.91 -23.78
CA PHE A 107 -6.82 2.54 -22.50
C PHE A 107 -6.33 1.19 -21.94
N SER A 108 -5.89 0.27 -22.80
CA SER A 108 -5.26 -0.99 -22.36
C SER A 108 -3.90 -0.79 -21.69
N ALA A 109 -3.15 0.26 -22.05
CA ALA A 109 -1.85 0.58 -21.47
C ALA A 109 -1.98 1.11 -20.02
N VAL A 110 -3.09 1.79 -19.69
CA VAL A 110 -3.37 2.26 -18.33
C VAL A 110 -3.57 1.09 -17.36
N ARG A 111 -4.22 0.01 -17.81
CA ARG A 111 -4.34 -1.22 -17.01
C ARG A 111 -3.00 -1.93 -16.82
N ALA A 112 -2.12 -1.93 -17.83
CA ALA A 112 -0.79 -2.50 -17.71
C ALA A 112 0.07 -1.72 -16.68
N ALA A 113 0.02 -0.39 -16.70
CA ALA A 113 0.74 0.45 -15.73
C ALA A 113 0.29 0.20 -14.28
N ALA A 114 -1.02 -0.02 -14.03
CA ALA A 114 -1.52 -0.35 -12.70
C ALA A 114 -1.02 -1.73 -12.21
N VAL A 115 -0.88 -2.70 -13.12
CA VAL A 115 -0.30 -4.02 -12.81
C VAL A 115 1.18 -3.90 -12.48
N ASP A 116 1.92 -3.05 -13.19
CA ASP A 116 3.35 -2.81 -12.92
C ASP A 116 3.58 -2.16 -11.55
N VAL A 117 2.71 -1.24 -11.12
CA VAL A 117 2.78 -0.64 -9.77
C VAL A 117 2.51 -1.68 -8.69
N ALA A 118 1.50 -2.55 -8.86
CA ALA A 118 1.22 -3.62 -7.91
C ALA A 118 2.39 -4.61 -7.78
N ASN A 119 3.01 -4.97 -8.90
CA ASN A 119 4.20 -5.82 -8.92
C ASN A 119 5.40 -5.14 -8.24
N ALA A 120 5.63 -3.85 -8.49
CA ALA A 120 6.71 -3.08 -7.86
C ALA A 120 6.54 -2.99 -6.33
N VAL A 121 5.32 -2.77 -5.83
CA VAL A 121 5.02 -2.75 -4.39
C VAL A 121 5.25 -4.13 -3.76
N GLY A 122 4.90 -5.20 -4.48
CA GLY A 122 5.18 -6.58 -4.04
C GLY A 122 6.67 -6.86 -3.89
N GLU A 123 7.49 -6.44 -4.86
CA GLU A 123 8.95 -6.60 -4.82
C GLU A 123 9.61 -5.73 -3.75
N LEU A 124 9.15 -4.50 -3.54
CA LEU A 124 9.60 -3.64 -2.43
C LEU A 124 9.26 -4.27 -1.06
N SER A 125 8.08 -4.86 -0.92
CA SER A 125 7.67 -5.55 0.31
C SER A 125 8.53 -6.80 0.57
N LYS A 126 8.84 -7.57 -0.47
CA LYS A 126 9.78 -8.71 -0.37
C LYS A 126 11.17 -8.24 0.04
N ARG A 127 11.73 -7.22 -0.61
CA ARG A 127 13.05 -6.66 -0.26
C ARG A 127 13.08 -6.10 1.16
N ALA A 128 12.01 -5.46 1.61
CA ALA A 128 11.89 -5.00 3.00
C ALA A 128 11.91 -6.19 3.98
N ASN A 129 11.15 -7.25 3.70
CA ASN A 129 11.14 -8.46 4.52
C ASN A 129 12.49 -9.21 4.50
N GLU A 130 13.15 -9.31 3.34
CA GLU A 130 14.48 -9.91 3.20
C GLU A 130 15.55 -9.07 3.91
N ALA A 131 15.46 -7.74 3.85
CA ALA A 131 16.33 -6.86 4.63
C ALA A 131 16.13 -7.05 6.14
N MET A 132 14.89 -7.29 6.59
CA MET A 132 14.58 -7.59 7.98
C MET A 132 15.01 -9.00 8.40
N GLN A 133 14.94 -10.01 7.51
CA GLN A 133 15.35 -11.38 7.80
C GLN A 133 16.87 -11.58 7.68
N GLY A 134 17.52 -10.90 6.73
CA GLY A 134 18.98 -10.84 6.61
C GLY A 134 19.62 -10.01 7.74
N SER A 135 18.84 -9.09 8.32
CA SER A 135 19.11 -8.54 9.64
C SER A 135 18.73 -9.57 10.70
N ASN A 136 19.58 -10.59 10.86
CA ASN A 136 19.81 -11.22 12.16
C ASN A 136 20.32 -10.13 13.13
N MET A 137 19.45 -9.19 13.49
CA MET A 137 19.65 -8.31 14.63
C MET A 137 19.80 -9.24 15.83
N PHE A 138 20.99 -9.22 16.43
CA PHE A 138 21.42 -10.01 17.59
C PHE A 138 21.98 -11.44 17.38
N MET A 139 22.48 -11.79 16.19
CA MET A 139 23.73 -12.55 16.21
C MET A 139 24.86 -11.53 16.29
N LEU A 140 25.00 -10.89 17.47
CA LEU A 140 26.31 -10.39 17.86
C LEU A 140 27.27 -11.54 17.54
N TYR A 141 28.35 -11.26 16.83
CA TYR A 141 29.56 -12.03 17.06
C TYR A 141 29.80 -11.94 18.57
N ALA A 142 29.22 -12.84 19.35
CA ALA A 142 29.59 -13.04 20.72
C ALA A 142 31.05 -13.45 20.58
N PRO A 143 32.03 -12.61 20.97
CA PRO A 143 33.40 -13.05 20.95
C PRO A 143 33.48 -14.38 21.71
N LYS A 144 34.45 -15.23 21.40
CA LYS A 144 34.62 -16.50 22.12
C LYS A 144 34.86 -16.19 23.60
N HIS A 145 33.78 -16.13 24.38
CA HIS A 145 33.84 -15.89 25.81
C HIS A 145 34.29 -17.18 26.45
N LYS A 146 35.39 -17.11 27.20
CA LYS A 146 35.73 -18.19 28.13
C LYS A 146 34.71 -18.11 29.27
N ILE A 147 34.09 -19.24 29.58
CA ILE A 147 33.32 -19.37 30.82
C ILE A 147 34.32 -19.41 31.96
N GLY A 148 34.06 -18.66 33.03
CA GLY A 148 34.93 -18.66 34.22
C GLY A 148 34.94 -20.01 34.93
N THR A 149 36.06 -20.34 35.55
CA THR A 149 36.23 -21.54 36.39
C THR A 149 35.47 -21.45 37.71
N SER A 150 35.21 -20.23 38.19
CA SER A 150 34.34 -19.96 39.34
C SER A 150 32.97 -19.51 38.87
N PHE A 151 31.91 -19.90 39.61
CA PHE A 151 30.55 -19.47 39.31
C PHE A 151 29.71 -19.29 40.58
N MET A 152 28.69 -18.45 40.48
CA MET A 152 27.67 -18.30 41.50
C MET A 152 26.32 -17.99 40.87
N TYR A 153 25.27 -18.57 41.43
CA TYR A 153 23.88 -18.23 41.16
C TYR A 153 23.21 -17.76 42.45
N VAL A 154 22.52 -16.64 42.39
CA VAL A 154 21.73 -16.09 43.49
C VAL A 154 20.34 -15.72 42.99
N GLN A 155 19.33 -15.97 43.82
CA GLN A 155 17.93 -15.68 43.52
C GLN A 155 17.23 -15.10 44.75
N GLY A 156 16.19 -14.32 44.53
CA GLY A 156 15.41 -13.72 45.60
C GLY A 156 16.15 -12.59 46.29
N VAL A 157 17.11 -11.97 45.60
CA VAL A 157 17.92 -10.88 46.16
C VAL A 157 17.02 -9.66 46.37
N GLY A 158 17.05 -9.16 47.61
CA GLY A 158 16.26 -8.04 48.07
C GLY A 158 17.07 -6.75 48.21
N SER A 159 16.64 -5.91 49.15
CA SER A 159 17.30 -4.65 49.52
C SER A 159 18.55 -4.82 50.40
N SER A 160 19.02 -6.06 50.61
CA SER A 160 20.28 -6.35 51.31
C SER A 160 21.33 -6.87 50.32
N PRO A 161 22.58 -6.36 50.36
CA PRO A 161 23.57 -6.70 49.37
C PRO A 161 24.06 -8.14 49.54
N VAL A 162 24.16 -8.86 48.43
CA VAL A 162 24.79 -10.18 48.38
C VAL A 162 26.21 -10.02 47.87
N THR A 163 27.17 -10.48 48.65
CA THR A 163 28.59 -10.54 48.25
C THR A 163 28.78 -11.76 47.34
N LEU A 164 29.05 -11.50 46.06
CA LEU A 164 29.32 -12.53 45.06
C LEU A 164 30.81 -12.93 45.05
N ILE A 165 31.68 -11.94 45.24
CA ILE A 165 33.13 -12.12 45.38
C ILE A 165 33.54 -11.34 46.62
N ASP A 166 34.14 -12.03 47.58
CA ASP A 166 34.62 -11.42 48.82
C ASP A 166 35.93 -10.63 48.56
N PRO A 167 35.99 -9.32 48.90
CA PRO A 167 37.20 -8.53 48.74
C PRO A 167 38.41 -9.12 49.47
N ALA A 168 38.21 -9.80 50.61
CA ALA A 168 39.29 -10.41 51.38
C ALA A 168 39.88 -11.66 50.68
N VAL A 169 39.09 -12.34 49.85
CA VAL A 169 39.51 -13.51 49.08
C VAL A 169 40.14 -13.10 47.75
N ASN A 170 39.71 -11.98 47.18
CA ASN A 170 40.25 -11.42 45.95
C ASN A 170 41.63 -10.77 46.16
N THR A 171 42.66 -11.58 46.36
CA THR A 171 44.03 -11.10 46.64
C THR A 171 44.86 -10.77 45.40
N SER A 172 44.49 -11.29 44.23
CA SER A 172 45.24 -11.12 42.96
C SER A 172 44.47 -10.34 41.89
N GLY A 173 43.19 -10.06 42.11
CA GLY A 173 42.27 -9.57 41.09
C GLY A 173 41.44 -10.69 40.47
N VAL A 174 40.36 -10.30 39.78
CA VAL A 174 39.41 -11.22 39.14
C VAL A 174 39.04 -10.71 37.75
N ILE A 175 38.86 -11.63 36.80
CA ILE A 175 38.21 -11.37 35.53
C ILE A 175 36.76 -11.88 35.59
N ILE A 176 35.78 -10.98 35.50
CA ILE A 176 34.37 -11.37 35.31
C ILE A 176 34.18 -11.79 33.85
N ARG A 177 33.64 -12.99 33.65
CA ARG A 177 33.51 -13.63 32.33
C ARG A 177 32.11 -13.52 31.75
N THR A 178 31.10 -13.82 32.55
CA THR A 178 29.70 -13.81 32.12
C THR A 178 28.82 -13.28 33.24
N VAL A 179 27.81 -12.46 32.91
CA VAL A 179 26.79 -12.02 33.85
C VAL A 179 25.42 -12.15 33.20
N VAL A 180 24.53 -12.91 33.81
CA VAL A 180 23.12 -13.00 33.42
C VAL A 180 22.30 -12.60 34.63
N ALA A 181 21.52 -11.53 34.51
CA ALA A 181 20.72 -11.02 35.61
C ALA A 181 19.27 -10.83 35.18
N ASN A 182 18.35 -10.96 36.13
CA ASN A 182 16.92 -10.77 35.89
C ASN A 182 16.31 -10.06 37.10
N ASN A 183 15.29 -9.24 36.86
CA ASN A 183 14.45 -8.72 37.91
C ASN A 183 12.96 -8.77 37.55
N GLY A 184 12.12 -8.83 38.59
CA GLY A 184 10.68 -8.75 38.44
C GLY A 184 10.24 -7.41 37.83
N ALA A 185 9.15 -7.42 37.07
CA ALA A 185 8.59 -6.23 36.46
C ALA A 185 8.36 -5.10 37.49
N GLY A 186 8.72 -3.87 37.11
CA GLY A 186 8.60 -2.68 37.98
C GLY A 186 9.68 -2.54 39.07
N ASN A 187 10.68 -3.42 39.11
CA ASN A 187 11.79 -3.33 40.06
C ASN A 187 13.10 -2.89 39.40
N GLY A 188 14.09 -2.55 40.24
CA GLY A 188 15.46 -2.24 39.84
C GLY A 188 16.44 -3.19 40.53
N ALA A 189 17.57 -3.48 39.91
CA ALA A 189 18.69 -4.17 40.55
C ALA A 189 20.01 -3.74 39.91
N SER A 190 21.09 -3.88 40.67
CA SER A 190 22.39 -3.33 40.31
C SER A 190 23.53 -4.21 40.78
N ILE A 191 24.60 -4.22 40.00
CA ILE A 191 25.87 -4.90 40.29
C ILE A 191 26.91 -3.82 40.60
N PHE A 192 27.62 -3.98 41.70
CA PHE A 192 28.62 -3.02 42.17
C PHE A 192 29.98 -3.70 42.39
N ALA A 193 31.05 -2.91 42.30
CA ALA A 193 32.39 -3.31 42.68
C ALA A 193 33.06 -2.33 43.64
N GLY A 194 33.84 -2.86 44.57
CA GLY A 194 34.63 -2.06 45.52
C GLY A 194 35.05 -2.82 46.77
N PRO A 195 35.76 -2.17 47.70
CA PRO A 195 36.25 -2.82 48.91
C PRO A 195 35.15 -3.08 49.95
N SER A 196 33.94 -2.55 49.76
CA SER A 196 32.81 -2.77 50.66
C SER A 196 31.46 -2.66 49.94
N ALA A 197 30.46 -3.35 50.49
CA ALA A 197 29.13 -3.47 49.92
C ALA A 197 28.41 -2.10 49.76
N PRO A 198 27.51 -1.98 48.77
CA PRO A 198 26.64 -0.82 48.61
C PRO A 198 25.55 -0.76 49.69
N ALA A 199 25.09 0.44 50.03
CA ALA A 199 23.99 0.66 50.96
C ALA A 199 22.60 0.58 50.29
N SER A 200 22.52 0.80 48.97
CA SER A 200 21.27 0.76 48.20
C SER A 200 21.53 0.43 46.72
N TRP A 201 20.49 0.02 45.98
CA TRP A 201 20.63 -0.36 44.57
C TRP A 201 20.96 0.82 43.64
N VAL A 202 20.90 2.05 44.15
CA VAL A 202 21.28 3.31 43.50
C VAL A 202 22.35 4.06 44.32
N ASP A 203 23.21 3.32 45.04
CA ASP A 203 24.29 3.91 45.84
C ASP A 203 25.34 4.59 44.96
N ALA A 204 25.23 5.91 44.83
CA ALA A 204 26.14 6.74 44.04
C ALA A 204 27.56 6.82 44.61
N THR A 205 27.81 6.30 45.82
CA THR A 205 29.16 6.27 46.43
C THR A 205 29.98 5.03 46.02
N LYS A 206 29.35 4.08 45.32
CA LYS A 206 29.99 2.83 44.87
C LYS A 206 30.10 2.79 43.35
N ARG A 207 31.09 2.05 42.85
CA ARG A 207 31.24 1.83 41.40
C ARG A 207 30.18 0.84 40.94
N GLN A 208 29.20 1.33 40.21
CA GLN A 208 28.15 0.52 39.62
C GLN A 208 28.64 -0.01 38.26
N ILE A 209 28.71 -1.33 38.13
CA ILE A 209 29.11 -2.02 36.89
C ILE A 209 27.93 -2.07 35.93
N TYR A 210 26.75 -2.36 36.47
CA TYR A 210 25.54 -2.55 35.69
C TYR A 210 24.31 -2.21 36.53
N SER A 211 23.33 -1.60 35.90
CA SER A 211 22.02 -1.30 36.50
C SER A 211 20.93 -1.62 35.50
N PHE A 212 19.84 -2.18 36.01
CA PHE A 212 18.71 -2.55 35.17
C PHE A 212 17.40 -2.33 35.91
N TYR A 213 16.43 -1.78 35.18
CA TYR A 213 15.11 -1.41 35.67
C TYR A 213 14.03 -1.99 34.75
N SER A 214 12.95 -2.48 35.34
CA SER A 214 11.72 -2.88 34.66
C SER A 214 11.86 -3.85 33.48
N SER A 215 12.81 -4.78 33.50
CA SER A 215 13.12 -5.63 32.34
C SER A 215 13.11 -7.12 32.67
N TYR A 216 12.41 -7.93 31.86
CA TYR A 216 12.65 -9.36 31.79
C TYR A 216 14.11 -9.65 31.39
N THR A 217 14.70 -10.73 31.93
CA THR A 217 16.06 -11.28 31.73
C THR A 217 17.01 -10.41 30.89
N GLN A 218 17.97 -9.74 31.55
CA GLN A 218 19.05 -9.02 30.90
C GLN A 218 20.35 -9.82 30.94
N CYS A 219 20.84 -10.21 29.78
CA CYS A 219 22.14 -10.85 29.63
C CYS A 219 23.19 -9.78 29.35
N TYR A 220 24.18 -9.67 30.22
CA TYR A 220 25.36 -8.85 29.99
C TYR A 220 26.53 -9.76 29.56
N ASN A 221 26.71 -9.86 28.25
CA ASN A 221 27.92 -10.39 27.61
C ASN A 221 28.49 -9.27 26.73
N HIS A 222 29.10 -8.26 27.33
CA HIS A 222 29.87 -7.29 26.54
C HIS A 222 31.21 -7.89 26.13
N CYS A 223 31.70 -7.45 24.96
CA CYS A 223 32.85 -8.02 24.27
C CYS A 223 34.19 -7.98 25.04
N ASP A 224 34.28 -7.21 26.13
CA ASP A 224 35.47 -7.09 26.95
C ASP A 224 35.24 -7.61 28.38
N PRO A 225 36.09 -8.51 28.90
CA PRO A 225 36.02 -8.96 30.28
C PRO A 225 36.19 -7.78 31.26
N ILE A 226 35.42 -7.78 32.34
CA ILE A 226 35.56 -6.77 33.40
C ILE A 226 36.64 -7.23 34.37
N HIS A 227 37.69 -6.43 34.53
CA HIS A 227 38.74 -6.66 35.51
C HIS A 227 38.39 -6.00 36.85
N LEU A 228 38.33 -6.80 37.91
CA LEU A 228 38.26 -6.36 39.29
C LEU A 228 39.66 -6.38 39.90
N PRO A 229 40.19 -5.24 40.39
CA PRO A 229 41.45 -5.19 41.12
C PRO A 229 41.47 -6.10 42.37
N ALA A 230 42.66 -6.45 42.85
CA ALA A 230 42.82 -7.08 44.16
C ALA A 230 42.24 -6.18 45.28
N GLY A 231 41.59 -6.79 46.27
CA GLY A 231 40.93 -6.11 47.38
C GLY A 231 39.52 -5.59 47.06
N ASP A 232 39.07 -5.66 45.81
CA ASP A 232 37.69 -5.34 45.44
C ASP A 232 36.79 -6.58 45.49
N GLY A 233 35.60 -6.41 46.04
CA GLY A 233 34.51 -7.38 45.98
C GLY A 233 33.54 -7.08 44.83
N LEU A 234 32.69 -8.06 44.55
CA LEU A 234 31.55 -7.94 43.64
C LEU A 234 30.26 -8.11 44.45
N TYR A 235 29.33 -7.17 44.31
CA TYR A 235 28.09 -7.16 45.08
C TYR A 235 26.88 -7.06 44.16
N PHE A 236 25.78 -7.71 44.55
CA PHE A 236 24.51 -7.65 43.85
C PHE A 236 23.38 -7.28 44.80
N LEU A 237 22.51 -6.38 44.36
CA LEU A 237 21.48 -5.79 45.21
C LEU A 237 20.24 -5.46 44.40
N GLY A 238 19.07 -5.85 44.92
CA GLY A 238 17.76 -5.50 44.36
C GLY A 238 17.13 -4.30 45.06
N ASN A 239 16.14 -3.68 44.41
CA ASN A 239 15.35 -2.59 44.98
C ASN A 239 14.37 -3.12 46.05
N GLN A 240 13.75 -4.27 45.79
CA GLN A 240 12.72 -4.86 46.66
C GLN A 240 13.00 -6.33 46.97
N GLY A 241 12.55 -6.81 48.13
CA GLY A 241 12.72 -8.19 48.60
C GLY A 241 12.28 -9.23 47.56
N GLY A 242 13.14 -10.21 47.27
CA GLY A 242 12.78 -11.32 46.38
C GLY A 242 12.76 -11.00 44.89
N SER A 243 13.11 -9.78 44.47
CA SER A 243 12.82 -9.30 43.11
C SER A 243 13.91 -9.58 42.08
N ALA A 244 15.11 -10.02 42.49
CA ALA A 244 16.24 -10.13 41.59
C ALA A 244 16.97 -11.49 41.63
N SER A 245 17.50 -11.91 40.49
CA SER A 245 18.39 -13.07 40.37
C SER A 245 19.58 -12.77 39.46
N LEU A 246 20.69 -13.46 39.70
CA LEU A 246 21.93 -13.29 38.96
C LEU A 246 22.73 -14.59 38.91
N SER A 247 23.25 -14.88 37.72
CA SER A 247 24.27 -15.90 37.45
C SER A 247 25.54 -15.21 36.98
N VAL A 248 26.68 -15.48 37.61
CA VAL A 248 27.98 -14.90 37.24
C VAL A 248 29.06 -15.98 37.20
N THR A 249 29.98 -15.86 36.23
CA THR A 249 31.21 -16.67 36.20
C THR A 249 32.44 -15.77 36.16
N TRP A 250 33.54 -16.22 36.76
CA TRP A 250 34.79 -15.46 36.85
C TRP A 250 36.02 -16.36 36.98
N ASP A 251 37.20 -15.76 36.79
CA ASP A 251 38.50 -16.37 37.07
C ASP A 251 39.32 -15.44 37.96
N TYR A 252 40.02 -15.98 38.97
CA TYR A 252 41.06 -15.22 39.67
C TYR A 252 42.29 -15.06 38.76
N LEU A 253 42.96 -13.91 38.87
CA LEU A 253 44.20 -13.59 38.14
C LEU A 253 45.43 -14.24 38.78
#